data_AF-A0A5N7J1X8-F1
#
_entry.id   AF-A0A5N7J1X8-F1
#
_cell.length_a   1.000
_cell.length_b   1.000
_cell.length_c   1.000
_cell.angle_alpha   90.00
_cell.angle_beta   90.00
_cell.angle_gamma   90.00
#
_symmetry.space_group_name_H-M   'P 1'
#
loop_
_entity.id
_entity.type
_entity.pdbx_description
1 polymer ?
#
loop_
_entity_poly.entity_id
_entity_poly.type
_entity_poly.pdbx_seq_one_letter_code
_entity_poly.pdbx_strand_id
1 'polypeptide(L)' 'MWTKTASCFQRCVGMDAFNSEYSTTFELDKAHGTKYHKKFVKFLTYIQENDLVVDGAMTDPKGDRGSSNWYM' A
#
# COMPACT_ATOMS: atom_id res chain seq x y z
N MET A 1 -4.52 -6.01 -20.08
CA MET A 1 -3.14 -5.92 -19.56
C MET A 1 -2.47 -7.30 -19.56
N TRP A 2 -2.91 -8.24 -18.71
CA TRP A 2 -2.37 -9.61 -18.65
C TRP A 2 -2.42 -10.38 -19.99
N THR A 3 -3.51 -10.23 -20.76
CA THR A 3 -3.67 -10.85 -22.09
C THR A 3 -2.66 -10.39 -23.14
N LYS A 4 -1.94 -9.28 -22.90
CA LYS A 4 -0.93 -8.74 -23.83
C LYS A 4 0.49 -9.18 -23.48
N THR A 5 0.75 -9.57 -22.23
CA THR A 5 2.11 -9.89 -21.75
C THR A 5 2.30 -11.35 -21.38
N ALA A 6 1.22 -12.12 -21.17
CA ALA A 6 1.25 -13.51 -20.68
C ALA A 6 2.13 -13.70 -19.42
N SER A 7 2.29 -12.62 -18.63
CA SER A 7 3.16 -12.55 -17.45
C SER A 7 2.66 -11.48 -16.48
N CYS A 8 3.23 -11.45 -15.27
CA CYS A 8 3.02 -10.38 -14.30
C CYS A 8 3.61 -9.07 -14.83
N PHE A 9 2.81 -8.00 -14.83
CA PHE A 9 3.22 -6.65 -15.24
C PHE A 9 3.43 -5.70 -14.05
N GLN A 10 3.49 -6.25 -12.84
CA GLN A 10 4.01 -5.66 -11.59
C GLN A 10 3.22 -4.48 -10.98
N ARG A 11 2.55 -3.63 -11.77
CA ARG A 11 1.93 -2.38 -11.26
C ARG A 11 0.65 -2.58 -10.41
N CYS A 12 0.07 -3.79 -10.38
CA CYS A 12 -1.18 -4.05 -9.66
C CYS A 12 -1.05 -3.89 -8.13
N VAL A 13 0.09 -4.28 -7.54
CA VAL A 13 0.26 -4.23 -6.07
C VAL A 13 0.21 -2.80 -5.52
N GLY A 14 0.76 -1.82 -6.25
CA GLY A 14 0.65 -0.40 -5.88
C GLY A 14 -0.77 0.13 -6.03
N MET A 15 -1.48 -0.27 -7.08
CA MET A 15 -2.88 0.12 -7.30
C MET A 15 -3.80 -0.39 -6.18
N ASP A 16 -3.65 -1.65 -5.78
CA ASP A 16 -4.45 -2.25 -4.71
C ASP A 16 -4.10 -1.63 -3.34
N ALA A 17 -2.80 -1.34 -3.11
CA ALA A 17 -2.34 -0.63 -1.92
C ALA A 17 -2.96 0.78 -1.82
N PHE A 18 -3.02 1.55 -2.90
CA PHE A 18 -3.59 2.90 -2.85
C PHE A 18 -5.06 2.91 -2.42
N ASN A 19 -5.85 1.97 -2.92
CA ASN A 19 -7.26 1.89 -2.58
C ASN A 19 -7.47 1.48 -1.11
N SER A 20 -6.69 0.50 -0.64
CA SER A 20 -6.77 0.03 0.75
C SER A 20 -6.26 1.06 1.76
N GLU A 21 -5.14 1.72 1.48
CA GLU A 21 -4.60 2.77 2.35
C GLU A 21 -5.49 4.02 2.40
N TYR A 22 -6.12 4.40 1.29
CA TYR A 22 -7.05 5.55 1.27
C TYR A 22 -8.18 5.38 2.29
N SER A 23 -8.87 4.24 2.25
CA SER A 23 -9.98 3.95 3.17
C SER A 23 -9.50 3.78 4.62
N THR A 24 -8.38 3.08 4.82
CA THR A 24 -7.86 2.77 6.16
C THR A 24 -7.39 4.03 6.88
N THR A 25 -6.64 4.90 6.20
CA THR A 25 -6.14 6.15 6.79
C THR A 25 -7.27 7.12 7.14
N PHE A 26 -8.37 7.13 6.37
CA PHE A 26 -9.54 7.95 6.65
C PHE A 26 -10.20 7.58 7.98
N GLU A 27 -10.49 6.28 8.19
CA GLU A 27 -11.12 5.81 9.43
C GLU A 27 -10.17 5.91 10.64
N LEU A 28 -8.85 5.69 10.44
CA LEU A 28 -7.86 5.91 11.49
C LEU A 28 -7.82 7.37 11.97
N ASP A 29 -7.82 8.32 11.04
CA ASP A 29 -7.84 9.74 11.39
C ASP A 29 -9.12 10.13 12.14
N LYS A 30 -10.26 9.54 11.77
CA LYS A 30 -11.54 9.74 12.46
C LYS A 30 -11.54 9.17 13.88
N ALA A 31 -10.94 8.00 14.08
CA ALA A 31 -10.89 7.34 15.38
C ALA A 31 -9.85 7.94 16.34
N HIS A 32 -8.70 8.41 15.81
CA HIS A 32 -7.54 8.77 16.62
C HIS A 32 -7.14 10.25 16.51
N GLY A 33 -7.84 11.07 15.72
CA GLY A 33 -7.52 12.49 15.54
C GLY A 33 -6.18 12.72 14.83
N THR A 34 -5.66 11.70 14.13
CA THR A 34 -4.41 11.77 13.37
C THR A 34 -4.61 12.52 12.04
N LYS A 35 -3.54 12.61 11.24
CA LYS A 35 -3.54 13.30 9.93
C LYS A 35 -2.91 12.44 8.83
N TYR A 36 -3.03 11.11 8.93
CA TYR A 36 -2.48 10.16 7.96
C TYR A 36 -3.15 10.30 6.60
N HIS A 37 -4.46 10.45 6.56
CA HIS A 37 -5.22 10.51 5.31
C HIS A 37 -4.80 11.71 4.46
N LYS A 38 -4.61 12.88 5.08
CA LYS A 38 -4.12 14.08 4.38
C LYS A 38 -2.72 13.88 3.80
N LYS A 39 -1.83 13.19 4.52
CA LYS A 39 -0.48 12.88 4.02
C LYS A 39 -0.52 11.89 2.87
N PHE A 40 -1.35 10.85 2.99
CA PHE A 40 -1.54 9.85 1.95
C PHE A 40 -2.10 10.46 0.66
N VAL A 41 -3.15 11.30 0.74
CA VAL A 41 -3.70 11.98 -0.44
C VAL A 41 -2.66 12.86 -1.13
N LYS A 42 -1.84 13.60 -0.38
CA LYS A 42 -0.74 14.39 -0.95
C LYS A 42 0.27 13.52 -1.72
N PHE A 43 0.61 12.36 -1.16
CA PHE A 43 1.49 11.40 -1.83
C PHE A 43 0.84 10.86 -3.11
N LEU A 44 -0.43 10.45 -3.04
CA LEU A 44 -1.17 9.95 -4.19
C LEU A 44 -1.25 10.99 -5.32
N THR A 45 -1.51 12.26 -5.01
CA THR A 45 -1.50 13.35 -6.01
C THR A 45 -0.14 13.45 -6.70
N TYR A 46 0.96 13.43 -5.94
CA TYR A 46 2.31 13.46 -6.53
C TYR A 46 2.56 12.27 -7.47
N ILE A 47 2.17 11.05 -7.07
CA ILE A 47 2.32 9.87 -7.92
C ILE A 47 1.50 9.98 -9.21
N GLN A 48 0.26 10.50 -9.11
CA GLN A 48 -0.63 10.68 -10.26
C GLN A 48 -0.12 11.75 -11.23
N GLU A 49 0.40 12.87 -10.73
CA GLU A 49 0.97 13.96 -11.54
C GLU A 49 2.24 13.54 -12.30
N ASN A 50 2.98 12.56 -11.79
CA ASN A 50 4.27 12.14 -12.33
C ASN A 50 4.24 10.75 -13.00
N ASP A 51 3.06 10.11 -13.11
CA ASP A 51 2.85 8.74 -13.64
C ASP A 51 3.86 7.71 -13.08
N LEU A 52 4.12 7.78 -11.78
CA LEU A 52 5.11 6.89 -11.16
C LEU A 52 4.53 5.49 -10.92
N VAL A 53 5.43 4.50 -10.94
CA VAL A 53 5.14 3.12 -10.53
C VAL A 53 5.52 2.95 -9.07
N VAL A 54 4.63 2.37 -8.27
CA VAL A 54 4.85 2.14 -6.84
C VAL A 54 4.75 0.66 -6.54
N ASP A 55 5.74 0.15 -5.81
CA ASP A 55 5.82 -1.23 -5.35
C ASP A 55 5.12 -1.40 -4.00
N GLY A 56 4.28 -2.44 -3.88
CA GLY A 56 3.54 -2.76 -2.67
C GLY A 56 4.25 -3.83 -1.86
N ALA A 57 5.01 -3.41 -0.84
CA ALA A 57 5.82 -4.32 -0.02
C ALA A 57 5.14 -4.60 1.33
N MET A 58 4.36 -5.70 1.40
CA MET A 58 3.63 -6.09 2.61
C MET A 58 4.17 -7.35 3.30
N THR A 59 4.72 -8.30 2.54
CA THR A 59 5.05 -9.62 3.10
C THR A 59 6.44 -9.63 3.71
N ASP A 60 6.51 -9.67 5.04
CA ASP A 60 7.77 -9.88 5.78
C ASP A 60 8.35 -11.29 5.54
N PRO A 61 9.64 -11.53 5.86
CA PRO A 61 10.25 -12.87 5.81
C PRO A 61 9.60 -13.92 6.73
N LYS A 62 8.89 -13.47 7.78
CA LYS A 62 8.07 -14.24 8.74
C LYS A 62 8.78 -15.30 9.62
N GLY A 63 9.96 -15.82 9.27
CA GLY A 63 10.71 -16.76 10.13
C GLY A 63 9.89 -18.00 10.51
N ASP A 64 9.92 -18.38 11.79
CA ASP A 64 9.03 -19.42 12.33
C ASP A 64 7.57 -18.94 12.33
N ARG A 65 6.75 -19.57 11.48
CA ARG A 65 5.33 -19.22 11.30
C ARG A 65 4.44 -19.62 12.49
N GLY A 66 4.93 -20.45 13.41
CA GLY A 66 4.22 -20.83 14.64
C GLY A 66 4.33 -19.80 15.76
N SER A 67 5.25 -18.84 15.62
CA SER A 67 5.58 -17.86 16.63
C SER A 67 5.26 -16.46 16.12
N SER A 68 4.58 -15.65 16.94
CA SER A 68 4.51 -14.22 16.67
C SER A 68 5.77 -13.59 17.23
N ASN A 69 6.69 -13.21 16.34
CA ASN A 69 8.01 -12.71 16.71
C ASN A 69 7.89 -11.25 17.21
N TRP A 70 7.32 -11.08 18.39
CA TRP A 70 7.21 -9.79 19.10
C TRP A 70 8.46 -9.45 19.92
N TYR A 71 9.42 -10.38 20.00
CA TYR A 71 10.66 -10.24 20.76
C TYR A 71 11.88 -10.34 19.82
N MET A 72 12.14 -9.26 19.11
CA MET A 72 13.50 -8.77 18.89
C MET A 72 13.70 -7.55 19.78
#